data_AF-A0A496V879-F1
#
_entry.id   AF-A0A496V879-F1
#
_cell.length_a   1.000
_cell.length_b   1.000
_cell.length_c   1.000
_cell.angle_alpha   90.00
_cell.angle_beta   90.00
_cell.angle_gamma   90.00
#
_symmetry.space_group_name_H-M   'P 1'
#
loop_
_entity.id
_entity.type
_entity.pdbx_description
1 polymer ?
#
loop_
_entity_poly.entity_id
_entity_poly.type
_entity_poly.pdbx_seq_one_letter_code
_entity_poly.pdbx_strand_id
1 'polypeptide(L)' 'METLKQSAITAISQLPETANIDDIIVVLYQTEKKVQNQTATEPKQVSCLDLMKDYIGCVKDAPRDLSTNKTYLEGLGS' A
#
# COMPACT_ATOMS: atom_id res chain seq x y z
N MET A 1 -0.66 -26.98 -2.20
CA MET A 1 -0.79 -25.66 -2.86
C MET A 1 -1.80 -24.89 -2.04
N GLU A 2 -1.36 -23.88 -1.32
CA GLU A 2 -2.28 -23.06 -0.52
C GLU A 2 -3.15 -22.25 -1.48
N THR A 3 -4.48 -22.31 -1.31
CA THR A 3 -5.41 -21.60 -2.19
C THR A 3 -5.65 -20.19 -1.67
N LEU A 4 -5.93 -19.23 -2.57
CA LEU A 4 -6.29 -17.86 -2.18
C LEU A 4 -7.43 -17.83 -1.14
N LYS A 5 -8.39 -18.75 -1.29
CA LYS A 5 -9.48 -18.95 -0.33
C LYS A 5 -8.98 -19.33 1.07
N GLN A 6 -8.04 -20.26 1.19
CA GLN A 6 -7.48 -20.66 2.49
C GLN A 6 -6.67 -19.54 3.13
N SER A 7 -5.91 -18.80 2.32
CA SER A 7 -5.12 -17.65 2.81
C SER A 7 -6.04 -16.53 3.32
N ALA A 8 -7.11 -16.21 2.59
CA ALA A 8 -8.13 -15.24 3.00
C ALA A 8 -8.83 -15.65 4.31
N ILE A 9 -9.26 -16.89 4.43
CA ILE A 9 -9.90 -17.41 5.66
C ILE A 9 -8.94 -17.32 6.85
N THR A 10 -7.67 -17.66 6.65
CA THR A 10 -6.65 -17.61 7.70
C THR A 10 -6.40 -16.17 8.16
N ALA A 11 -6.32 -15.23 7.21
CA ALA A 11 -6.11 -13.82 7.51
C ALA A 11 -7.31 -13.19 8.23
N ILE A 12 -8.54 -13.52 7.83
CA ILE A 12 -9.77 -13.06 8.51
C ILE A 12 -9.85 -13.64 9.93
N SER A 13 -9.48 -14.92 10.11
CA SER A 13 -9.52 -15.58 11.43
C SER A 13 -8.58 -14.97 12.46
N GLN A 14 -7.61 -14.15 12.03
CA GLN A 14 -6.67 -13.45 12.93
C GLN A 14 -7.19 -12.08 13.37
N LEU A 15 -8.30 -11.59 12.79
CA LEU A 15 -8.90 -10.32 13.18
C LEU A 15 -9.62 -10.45 14.53
N PRO A 16 -9.65 -9.36 15.33
CA PRO A 16 -10.45 -9.34 16.55
C PRO A 16 -11.95 -9.39 16.22
N GLU A 17 -12.77 -9.91 17.13
CA GLU A 17 -14.23 -9.97 16.99
C GLU A 17 -14.89 -8.57 16.88
N THR A 18 -14.16 -7.52 17.24
CA THR A 18 -14.59 -6.12 17.09
C THR A 18 -14.25 -5.52 15.73
N ALA A 19 -13.59 -6.27 14.84
CA ALA A 19 -13.21 -5.80 13.52
C ALA A 19 -14.46 -5.48 12.69
N ASN A 20 -14.40 -4.38 11.95
CA ASN A 20 -15.47 -3.97 11.05
C ASN A 20 -15.18 -4.45 9.61
N ILE A 21 -16.11 -4.14 8.70
CA ILE A 21 -15.99 -4.56 7.30
C ILE A 21 -14.76 -3.90 6.62
N ASP A 22 -14.41 -2.67 7.00
CA ASP A 22 -13.26 -1.97 6.44
C ASP A 22 -11.94 -2.66 6.81
N ASP A 23 -11.81 -3.13 8.05
CA ASP A 23 -10.66 -3.91 8.52
C ASP A 23 -10.49 -5.20 7.70
N ILE A 24 -11.61 -5.89 7.41
CA ILE A 24 -11.62 -7.11 6.58
C ILE A 24 -11.17 -6.79 5.14
N ILE A 25 -11.66 -5.71 4.54
CA ILE A 25 -11.28 -5.27 3.19
C ILE A 25 -9.77 -5.00 3.14
N VAL A 26 -9.23 -4.31 4.13
CA VAL A 26 -7.80 -3.98 4.21
C VAL A 26 -6.94 -5.25 4.28
N VAL A 27 -7.32 -6.21 5.12
CA VAL A 27 -6.58 -7.48 5.26
C VAL A 27 -6.63 -8.32 3.99
N LEU A 28 -7.77 -8.39 3.33
CA LEU A 28 -7.92 -9.11 2.06
C LEU A 28 -7.06 -8.48 0.96
N TYR A 29 -7.08 -7.16 0.83
CA TYR A 29 -6.28 -6.44 -0.16
C TYR A 29 -4.77 -6.65 0.03
N GLN A 30 -4.30 -6.70 1.28
CA GLN A 30 -2.91 -7.04 1.60
C GLN A 30 -2.55 -8.48 1.23
N THR A 31 -3.48 -9.41 1.43
CA THR A 31 -3.31 -10.82 1.10
C THR A 31 -3.19 -11.02 -0.42
N GLU A 32 -4.02 -10.34 -1.21
CA GLU A 32 -3.93 -10.33 -2.67
C GLU A 32 -2.58 -9.77 -3.17
N LYS A 33 -2.11 -8.66 -2.60
CA LYS A 33 -0.79 -8.09 -2.95
C LYS A 33 0.36 -9.04 -2.62
N LYS A 34 0.31 -9.77 -1.50
CA LYS A 34 1.34 -10.77 -1.16
C LYS A 34 1.37 -11.91 -2.17
N VAL A 35 0.21 -12.41 -2.59
CA VAL A 35 0.12 -13.48 -3.60
C VAL A 35 0.67 -13.01 -4.95
N GLN A 36 0.34 -11.79 -5.38
CA GLN A 36 0.88 -11.21 -6.63
C GLN A 36 2.42 -11.09 -6.59
N ASN A 37 2.97 -10.67 -5.45
CA ASN A 37 4.43 -10.58 -5.26
C ASN A 37 5.12 -11.95 -5.19
N GLN A 38 4.42 -13.01 -4.75
CA GLN A 38 4.98 -14.37 -4.75
C GLN A 38 4.94 -15.02 -6.14
N THR A 39 3.98 -14.67 -6.99
CA THR A 39 3.94 -15.09 -8.40
C THR A 39 4.89 -14.31 -9.30
N ALA A 40 5.44 -13.19 -8.81
CA ALA A 40 6.53 -12.47 -9.47
C ALA A 40 7.85 -13.20 -9.18
N THR A 41 8.11 -14.24 -9.98
CA THR A 41 9.40 -14.92 -10.02
C THR A 41 10.49 -13.88 -10.32
N GLU A 42 11.44 -13.74 -9.38
CA GLU A 42 12.55 -12.77 -9.33
C GLU A 42 12.23 -11.42 -8.66
N PRO A 43 13.03 -10.99 -7.64
CA PRO A 43 12.93 -9.65 -7.07
C PRO A 43 13.42 -8.66 -8.12
N LYS A 44 12.51 -8.22 -8.98
CA LYS A 44 12.77 -7.14 -9.93
C LYS A 44 13.21 -5.94 -9.11
N GLN A 45 14.46 -5.50 -9.29
CA GLN A 45 14.96 -4.27 -8.69
C GLN A 45 14.07 -3.13 -9.18
N VAL A 46 13.08 -2.81 -8.37
CA VAL A 46 12.19 -1.68 -8.59
C VAL A 46 12.91 -0.45 -8.07
N SER A 47 13.01 0.56 -8.92
CA SER A 47 13.59 1.82 -8.50
C SER A 47 12.71 2.46 -7.43
N CYS A 48 13.30 3.26 -6.54
CA CYS A 48 12.54 4.01 -5.54
C CYS A 48 11.44 4.87 -6.21
N LEU A 49 11.71 5.36 -7.42
CA LEU A 49 10.74 6.05 -8.26
C LEU A 49 9.54 5.17 -8.60
N ASP A 50 9.75 3.91 -9.01
CA ASP A 50 8.67 2.99 -9.35
C ASP A 50 7.76 2.66 -8.16
N LEU A 51 8.32 2.54 -6.96
CA LEU A 51 7.56 2.34 -5.72
C LEU A 51 6.69 3.55 -5.37
N MET A 52 7.19 4.74 -5.68
CA MET A 52 6.54 5.99 -5.32
C MET A 52 5.56 6.46 -6.39
N LYS A 53 5.49 5.83 -7.58
CA LYS A 53 4.58 6.22 -8.68
C LYS A 53 3.11 6.33 -8.28
N ASP A 54 2.64 5.47 -7.39
CA ASP A 54 1.25 5.50 -6.89
C ASP A 54 1.00 6.67 -5.90
N TYR A 55 2.08 7.32 -5.43
CA TYR A 55 2.07 8.41 -4.45
C TYR A 55 2.65 9.72 -5.01
N ILE A 56 3.39 9.68 -6.13
CA ILE A 56 3.96 10.82 -6.84
C ILE A 56 2.94 11.28 -7.87
N GLY A 57 2.42 12.49 -7.66
CA GLY A 57 1.54 13.17 -8.61
C GLY A 57 0.12 13.30 -8.06
N CYS A 58 -0.27 14.56 -7.85
CA CYS A 58 -1.61 15.01 -7.51
C CYS A 58 -2.29 14.21 -6.39
N VAL A 59 -1.90 14.51 -5.14
CA VAL A 59 -2.82 14.35 -4.00
C VAL A 59 -4.12 15.04 -4.41
N LYS A 60 -5.27 14.36 -4.29
CA LYS A 60 -6.57 14.85 -4.78
C LYS A 60 -6.93 16.24 -4.24
N ASP A 61 -6.39 16.60 -3.09
CA ASP A 61 -6.57 17.90 -2.42
C ASP A 61 -5.26 18.70 -2.28
N ALA A 62 -4.20 18.34 -3.02
CA ALA A 62 -3.00 19.17 -3.05
C ALA A 62 -3.27 20.49 -3.78
N PRO A 63 -2.73 21.61 -3.26
CA PRO A 63 -2.72 22.85 -4.02
C PRO A 63 -2.06 22.62 -5.38
N ARG A 64 -2.59 23.31 -6.41
CA ARG A 64 -2.11 23.25 -7.81
C ARG A 64 -0.60 23.49 -7.93
N ASP A 65 -0.02 24.16 -6.94
CA ASP A 65 1.39 24.40 -6.81
C ASP A 65 1.90 23.98 -5.42
N LEU A 66 2.68 22.89 -5.38
CA LEU A 66 3.36 22.42 -4.18
C LEU A 66 4.69 23.17 -3.94
N SER A 67 5.17 23.93 -4.91
CA SER A 67 6.46 24.65 -4.84
C SER A 67 6.37 26.01 -4.14
N THR A 68 5.17 26.56 -3.96
CA THR A 68 4.98 27.89 -3.35
C THR A 68 4.68 27.85 -1.85
N ASN A 69 4.28 26.71 -1.30
CA ASN A 69 4.11 26.60 0.15
C ASN A 69 5.42 26.20 0.82
N LYS A 70 6.16 27.22 1.26
CA LYS A 70 7.46 27.10 1.94
C LYS A 70 7.43 26.18 3.16
N THR A 71 6.27 26.05 3.82
CA THR A 71 6.09 25.16 4.97
C THR A 71 6.34 23.69 4.62
N TYR A 72 6.11 23.26 3.38
CA TYR A 72 6.39 21.87 2.98
C TYR A 72 7.88 21.56 2.80
N LEU A 73 8.73 22.59 2.73
CA LEU A 73 10.17 22.46 2.57
C LEU A 73 10.94 22.75 3.86
N GLU A 74 10.24 23.06 4.96
CA GLU A 74 10.86 23.25 6.27
C GLU A 74 11.45 21.92 6.77
N GLY A 75 12.73 21.93 7.14
CA GLY A 75 13.45 20.76 7.64
C GLY A 75 14.10 19.88 6.58
N LEU A 76 14.00 20.22 5.29
CA LEU A 76 14.74 19.55 4.22
C LEU A 76 16.02 20.34 3.87
N GLY A 77 17.17 19.66 3.88
CA GLY A 77 18.46 20.23 3.43
C GLY A 77 19.35 20.82 4.53
N SER A 78 19.22 20.37 5.77
CA SER A 78 20.21 20.61 6.84
C SER A 78 21.52 19.85 6.59
#